data_AF-A0A239VI15-F1
#
_entry.id   AF-A0A239VI15-F1
#
_cell.length_a   1.000
_cell.length_b   1.000
_cell.length_c   1.000
_cell.angle_alpha   90.00
_cell.angle_beta   90.00
_cell.angle_gamma   90.00
#
_symmetry.space_group_name_H-M   'P 1'
#
loop_
_entity.id
_entity.type
_entity.pdbx_description
1 polymer ?
#
loop_
_entity_poly.entity_id
_entity_poly.type
_entity_poly.pdbx_seq_one_letter_code
_entity_poly.pdbx_strand_id
1 'polypeptide(L)'
;MEHSRASNMGKTNPGQDSWLPLWRHLEDATHVAELLWDNWLPTAIKNTIAAALPGGSADGKILLSWLAGIHDIGKATPAFAIKAADMTGRLHAAGLDLNVPLSETRTAPHGALGYLILRNWLEEKFAATPRASAALAVPVGAHHGTLPNSGELEALRQRPDYLGGPAWEQARKEILNHITALTGADKRLNDWLSRPLPATVQALAASTVVVADWLASDEGRFGYGDRSNCEINWELLALPTPWKPIKPPPNPRDLLTQRFPALAEYEPTPTQTAAIHAAWAAKRPPLIILEAEMGSGKTEAGLAAAEILAYRFGMQGVFMALPTMATSDAMFGRVRAWIDSLPGNGALSMFLAHAKAGLNDEYQGLADDRWITEVHDDDDPPQPCARCSQRLDQGTPKRRTRTFRSRNYRSDTFRCPAKQTLSTKTPRTCRESSSNRRGPCC
;
A
#
# COMPACT_ATOMS: atom_id res chain seq x y z
N MET A 1 -14.53 -21.46 -2.70
CA MET A 1 -13.72 -21.32 -1.47
C MET A 1 -14.53 -21.49 -0.19
N GLU A 2 -15.77 -20.97 -0.10
CA GLU A 2 -16.55 -20.92 1.16
C GLU A 2 -16.78 -22.25 1.89
N HIS A 3 -16.76 -23.39 1.19
CA HIS A 3 -16.93 -24.73 1.78
C HIS A 3 -15.63 -25.56 1.87
N SER A 4 -14.47 -24.96 1.60
CA SER A 4 -13.18 -25.67 1.56
C SER A 4 -12.46 -25.60 2.92
N ARG A 5 -11.42 -26.40 3.13
CA ARG A 5 -10.67 -26.37 4.41
C ARG A 5 -10.05 -25.00 4.67
N ALA A 6 -9.71 -24.27 3.60
CA ALA A 6 -9.22 -22.90 3.65
C ALA A 6 -10.22 -21.89 4.22
N SER A 7 -11.53 -22.19 4.21
CA SER A 7 -12.58 -21.33 4.79
C SER A 7 -12.64 -21.37 6.32
N ASN A 8 -11.58 -21.85 6.99
CA ASN A 8 -11.50 -21.91 8.45
C ASN A 8 -10.29 -21.15 9.02
N MET A 9 -9.42 -20.60 8.18
CA MET A 9 -8.24 -19.81 8.56
C MET A 9 -8.51 -18.33 8.35
N GLY A 10 -8.02 -17.42 9.20
CA GLY A 10 -8.19 -15.97 8.97
C GLY A 10 -7.80 -15.07 10.13
N LYS A 11 -7.95 -13.75 9.93
CA LYS A 11 -7.65 -12.70 10.92
C LYS A 11 -8.77 -12.60 11.94
N THR A 12 -8.41 -12.44 13.22
CA THR A 12 -9.32 -12.28 14.36
C THR A 12 -8.90 -11.04 15.16
N ASN A 13 -9.86 -10.25 15.64
CA ASN A 13 -9.59 -9.20 16.62
C ASN A 13 -9.83 -9.72 18.05
N PRO A 14 -8.85 -9.59 18.97
CA PRO A 14 -9.03 -10.01 20.35
C PRO A 14 -10.25 -9.32 20.97
N GLY A 15 -11.23 -10.11 21.43
CA GLY A 15 -12.44 -9.62 22.08
C GLY A 15 -13.59 -9.21 21.14
N GLN A 16 -13.49 -9.47 19.83
CA GLN A 16 -14.61 -9.35 18.90
C GLN A 16 -14.92 -10.72 18.26
N ASP A 17 -16.19 -11.08 18.15
CA ASP A 17 -16.65 -12.32 17.50
C ASP A 17 -16.52 -12.29 15.96
N SER A 18 -15.89 -11.26 15.40
CA SER A 18 -15.73 -11.06 13.97
C SER A 18 -14.41 -11.62 13.45
N TRP A 19 -14.46 -12.33 12.33
CA TRP A 19 -13.32 -13.02 11.72
C TRP A 19 -13.32 -12.83 10.21
N LEU A 20 -12.14 -12.57 9.62
CA LEU A 20 -11.95 -12.45 8.18
C LEU A 20 -11.21 -13.68 7.65
N PRO A 21 -11.83 -14.53 6.83
CA PRO A 21 -11.14 -15.66 6.23
C PRO A 21 -9.90 -15.24 5.44
N LEU A 22 -8.82 -16.01 5.55
CA LEU A 22 -7.54 -15.79 4.86
C LEU A 22 -7.75 -15.69 3.36
N TRP A 23 -8.52 -16.60 2.76
CA TRP A 23 -8.80 -16.55 1.33
C TRP A 23 -9.51 -15.27 0.90
N ARG A 24 -10.31 -14.65 1.80
CA ARG A 24 -10.98 -13.38 1.53
C ARG A 24 -10.01 -12.21 1.57
N HIS A 25 -9.11 -12.17 2.56
CA HIS A 25 -7.98 -11.21 2.59
C HIS A 25 -7.13 -11.30 1.31
N LEU A 26 -6.84 -12.52 0.88
CA LEU A 26 -6.07 -12.78 -0.34
C LEU A 26 -6.81 -12.30 -1.60
N GLU A 27 -8.12 -12.54 -1.73
CA GLU A 27 -8.93 -11.97 -2.82
C GLU A 27 -8.96 -10.44 -2.76
N ASP A 28 -9.08 -9.86 -1.58
CA ASP A 28 -9.10 -8.40 -1.41
C ASP A 28 -7.75 -7.81 -1.85
N ALA A 29 -6.62 -8.38 -1.43
CA ALA A 29 -5.28 -7.99 -1.87
C ALA A 29 -5.08 -8.16 -3.39
N THR A 30 -5.64 -9.21 -4.00
CA THR A 30 -5.65 -9.39 -5.47
C THR A 30 -6.34 -8.22 -6.17
N HIS A 31 -7.57 -7.88 -5.78
CA HIS A 31 -8.32 -6.79 -6.42
C HIS A 31 -7.69 -5.42 -6.15
N VAL A 32 -7.16 -5.19 -4.95
CA VAL A 32 -6.40 -3.97 -4.64
C VAL A 32 -5.20 -3.84 -5.57
N ALA A 33 -4.42 -4.92 -5.78
CA ALA A 33 -3.28 -4.89 -6.68
C ALA A 33 -3.68 -4.63 -8.15
N GLU A 34 -4.84 -5.14 -8.61
CA GLU A 34 -5.39 -4.79 -9.93
C GLU A 34 -5.68 -3.28 -10.04
N LEU A 35 -6.32 -2.72 -9.03
CA LEU A 35 -6.64 -1.29 -8.98
C LEU A 35 -5.38 -0.43 -8.91
N LEU A 36 -4.37 -0.84 -8.14
CA LEU A 36 -3.06 -0.18 -8.09
C LEU A 36 -2.37 -0.24 -9.46
N TRP A 37 -2.39 -1.40 -10.13
CA TRP A 37 -1.84 -1.51 -11.48
C TRP A 37 -2.55 -0.58 -12.45
N ASP A 38 -3.87 -0.49 -12.43
CA ASP A 38 -4.60 0.33 -13.40
C ASP A 38 -4.46 1.83 -13.10
N ASN A 39 -4.55 2.23 -11.84
CA ASN A 39 -4.81 3.62 -11.46
C ASN A 39 -3.67 4.30 -10.69
N TRP A 40 -2.73 3.56 -10.10
CA TRP A 40 -1.75 4.11 -9.16
C TRP A 40 -0.29 4.02 -9.61
N LEU A 41 0.13 2.84 -10.07
CA LEU A 41 1.54 2.59 -10.37
C LEU A 41 2.07 3.49 -11.50
N PRO A 42 3.29 4.05 -11.35
CA PRO A 42 3.92 4.82 -12.41
C PRO A 42 4.08 4.02 -13.71
N THR A 43 3.81 4.64 -14.86
CA THR A 43 4.03 4.02 -16.18
C THR A 43 5.46 3.48 -16.33
N ALA A 44 6.47 4.17 -15.79
CA ALA A 44 7.85 3.70 -15.76
C ALA A 44 8.02 2.35 -15.02
N ILE A 45 7.30 2.14 -13.93
CA ILE A 45 7.31 0.89 -13.16
C ILE A 45 6.59 -0.21 -13.95
N LYS A 46 5.40 0.08 -14.49
CA LYS A 46 4.65 -0.86 -15.34
C LYS A 46 5.49 -1.33 -16.53
N ASN A 47 6.19 -0.40 -17.20
CA ASN A 47 7.07 -0.70 -18.34
C ASN A 47 8.26 -1.59 -17.94
N THR A 48 8.85 -1.35 -16.77
CA THR A 48 9.98 -2.15 -16.26
C THR A 48 9.55 -3.59 -15.98
N ILE A 49 8.37 -3.78 -15.36
CA ILE A 49 7.79 -5.09 -15.10
C ILE A 49 7.40 -5.77 -16.42
N ALA A 50 6.68 -5.07 -17.29
CA ALA A 50 6.23 -5.57 -18.58
C ALA A 50 7.39 -6.02 -19.48
N ALA A 51 8.50 -5.28 -19.52
CA ALA A 51 9.66 -5.63 -20.34
C ALA A 51 10.33 -6.95 -19.93
N ALA A 52 10.11 -7.42 -18.70
CA ALA A 52 10.63 -8.71 -18.23
C ALA A 52 9.68 -9.89 -18.49
N LEU A 53 8.47 -9.63 -19.00
CA LEU A 53 7.42 -10.63 -19.13
C LEU A 53 7.05 -10.86 -20.61
N PRO A 54 6.89 -12.11 -21.07
CA PRO A 54 6.56 -12.39 -22.47
C PRO A 54 5.26 -11.73 -22.97
N GLY A 55 4.26 -11.58 -22.10
CA GLY A 55 2.98 -10.91 -22.42
C GLY A 55 2.95 -9.42 -22.12
N GLY A 56 4.10 -8.81 -21.78
CA GLY A 56 4.21 -7.37 -21.57
C GLY A 56 3.30 -6.86 -20.45
N SER A 57 2.57 -5.77 -20.73
CA SER A 57 1.72 -5.09 -19.74
C SER A 57 0.58 -5.96 -19.21
N ALA A 58 -0.01 -6.82 -20.07
CA ALA A 58 -1.08 -7.72 -19.65
C ALA A 58 -0.58 -8.72 -18.59
N ASP A 59 0.62 -9.27 -18.78
CA ASP A 59 1.27 -10.13 -17.80
C ASP A 59 1.60 -9.38 -16.52
N GLY A 60 2.04 -8.13 -16.63
CA GLY A 60 2.38 -7.31 -15.46
C GLY A 60 1.21 -7.16 -14.48
N LYS A 61 0.00 -6.88 -15.00
CA LYS A 61 -1.21 -6.84 -14.17
C LYS A 61 -1.46 -8.16 -13.48
N ILE A 62 -1.55 -9.25 -14.26
CA ILE A 62 -1.87 -10.59 -13.74
C ILE A 62 -0.84 -11.02 -12.70
N LEU A 63 0.45 -10.79 -12.96
CA LEU A 63 1.54 -11.15 -12.06
C LEU A 63 1.40 -10.45 -10.71
N LEU A 64 1.21 -9.12 -10.70
CA LEU A 64 1.14 -8.38 -9.43
C LEU A 64 -0.12 -8.75 -8.63
N SER A 65 -1.26 -8.91 -9.30
CA SER A 65 -2.51 -9.34 -8.67
C SER A 65 -2.42 -10.76 -8.10
N TRP A 66 -1.74 -11.65 -8.81
CA TRP A 66 -1.49 -13.02 -8.35
C TRP A 66 -0.54 -13.06 -7.16
N LEU A 67 0.60 -12.34 -7.22
CA LEU A 67 1.55 -12.25 -6.12
C LEU A 67 0.93 -11.64 -4.86
N ALA A 68 0.12 -10.58 -5.02
CA ALA A 68 -0.63 -10.00 -3.91
C ALA A 68 -1.66 -10.99 -3.36
N GLY A 69 -2.32 -11.77 -4.21
CA GLY A 69 -3.27 -12.79 -3.78
C GLY A 69 -2.67 -14.02 -3.10
N ILE A 70 -1.35 -14.15 -3.02
CA ILE A 70 -0.70 -15.30 -2.38
C ILE A 70 0.36 -14.89 -1.36
N HIS A 71 0.55 -13.59 -1.11
CA HIS A 71 1.60 -13.08 -0.21
C HIS A 71 1.54 -13.74 1.17
N ASP A 72 0.32 -13.93 1.67
CA ASP A 72 0.03 -14.44 3.00
C ASP A 72 -0.17 -15.97 3.04
N ILE A 73 0.22 -16.70 1.99
CA ILE A 73 0.06 -18.17 1.95
C ILE A 73 0.78 -18.88 3.11
N GLY A 74 1.83 -18.26 3.67
CA GLY A 74 2.51 -18.76 4.86
C GLY A 74 1.66 -18.75 6.14
N LYS A 75 0.56 -17.99 6.18
CA LYS A 75 -0.42 -18.03 7.27
C LYS A 75 -1.23 -19.32 7.29
N ALA A 76 -1.31 -20.02 6.15
CA ALA A 76 -1.94 -21.34 6.04
C ALA A 76 -1.00 -22.46 6.53
N THR A 77 -0.52 -22.33 7.76
CA THR A 77 0.38 -23.25 8.45
C THR A 77 0.01 -23.36 9.93
N PRO A 78 0.27 -24.51 10.59
CA PRO A 78 0.05 -24.63 12.02
C PRO A 78 0.92 -23.66 12.83
N ALA A 79 2.15 -23.38 12.36
CA ALA A 79 3.08 -22.46 13.00
C ALA A 79 2.57 -21.02 13.07
N PHE A 80 1.69 -20.60 12.13
CA PHE A 80 1.02 -19.32 12.23
C PHE A 80 -0.33 -19.43 12.94
N ALA A 81 -1.15 -20.41 12.55
CA ALA A 81 -2.54 -20.52 12.99
C ALA A 81 -2.70 -20.74 14.50
N ILE A 82 -1.69 -21.30 15.19
CA ILE A 82 -1.71 -21.46 16.65
C ILE A 82 -1.78 -20.14 17.42
N LYS A 83 -1.42 -19.01 16.80
CA LYS A 83 -1.56 -17.69 17.41
C LYS A 83 -3.03 -17.29 17.64
N ALA A 84 -3.96 -17.84 16.86
CA ALA A 84 -5.39 -17.55 16.95
C ALA A 84 -6.10 -18.57 17.85
N ALA A 85 -5.96 -18.41 19.18
CA ALA A 85 -6.50 -19.33 20.17
C ALA A 85 -8.00 -19.64 19.94
N ASP A 86 -8.80 -18.61 19.64
CA ASP A 86 -10.25 -18.70 19.41
C ASP A 86 -10.64 -19.53 18.18
N MET A 87 -9.72 -19.72 17.23
CA MET A 87 -9.94 -20.48 15.99
C MET A 87 -9.58 -21.97 16.12
N THR A 88 -8.90 -22.37 17.20
CA THR A 88 -8.37 -23.74 17.39
C THR A 88 -9.43 -24.82 17.22
N GLY A 89 -10.59 -24.66 17.86
CA GLY A 89 -11.68 -25.64 17.78
C GLY A 89 -12.22 -25.81 16.36
N ARG A 90 -12.33 -24.71 15.61
CA ARG A 90 -12.79 -24.73 14.20
C ARG A 90 -11.76 -25.38 13.28
N LEU A 91 -10.48 -25.10 13.48
CA LEU A 91 -9.39 -25.70 12.71
C LEU A 91 -9.30 -27.21 12.96
N HIS A 92 -9.37 -27.65 14.22
CA HIS A 92 -9.41 -29.07 14.57
C HIS A 92 -10.63 -29.78 13.98
N ALA A 93 -11.82 -29.17 14.01
CA ALA A 93 -13.02 -29.71 13.37
C ALA A 93 -12.86 -29.88 11.84
N ALA A 94 -12.02 -29.04 11.20
CA ALA A 94 -11.65 -29.15 9.79
C ALA A 94 -10.48 -30.12 9.53
N GLY A 95 -9.99 -30.83 10.55
CA GLY A 95 -8.84 -31.74 10.48
C GLY A 95 -7.50 -31.03 10.26
N LEU A 96 -7.38 -29.78 10.72
CA LEU A 96 -6.18 -28.95 10.64
C LEU A 96 -5.52 -28.89 12.02
N ASP A 97 -4.68 -29.88 12.32
CA ASP A 97 -4.04 -30.02 13.63
C ASP A 97 -2.95 -28.96 13.86
N LEU A 98 -2.88 -28.42 15.09
CA LEU A 98 -1.93 -27.38 15.50
C LEU A 98 -0.76 -27.97 16.31
N ASN A 99 -0.02 -28.91 15.71
CA ASN A 99 1.07 -29.64 16.37
C ASN A 99 2.40 -28.87 16.36
N VAL A 100 2.40 -27.60 16.76
CA VAL A 100 3.59 -26.74 16.87
C VAL A 100 3.54 -25.98 18.20
N PRO A 101 4.61 -25.87 18.99
CA PRO A 101 4.57 -25.09 20.23
C PRO A 101 4.39 -23.59 19.96
N LEU A 102 3.50 -22.92 20.73
CA LEU A 102 3.27 -21.47 20.61
C LEU A 102 4.56 -20.64 20.81
N SER A 103 5.50 -21.14 21.62
CA SER A 103 6.81 -20.53 21.86
C SER A 103 7.70 -20.46 20.62
N GLU A 104 7.44 -21.30 19.62
CA GLU A 104 8.27 -21.44 18.42
C GLU A 104 7.75 -20.64 17.22
N THR A 105 6.59 -19.98 17.36
CA THR A 105 5.97 -19.20 16.27
C THR A 105 6.89 -18.11 15.69
N ARG A 106 7.75 -17.50 16.52
CA ARG A 106 8.76 -16.52 16.09
C ARG A 106 9.89 -17.10 15.24
N THR A 107 10.13 -18.41 15.35
CA THR A 107 11.16 -19.09 14.55
C THR A 107 10.67 -19.47 13.16
N ALA A 108 9.37 -19.27 12.89
CA ALA A 108 8.73 -19.57 11.62
C ALA A 108 7.91 -18.37 11.10
N PRO A 109 8.57 -17.26 10.71
CA PRO A 109 7.89 -16.11 10.12
C PRO A 109 7.08 -16.53 8.88
N HIS A 110 5.84 -16.08 8.79
CA HIS A 110 4.95 -16.52 7.71
C HIS A 110 5.41 -16.06 6.32
N GLY A 111 6.11 -14.92 6.19
CA GLY A 111 6.77 -14.57 4.94
C GLY A 111 7.78 -15.64 4.48
N ALA A 112 8.62 -16.12 5.40
CA ALA A 112 9.60 -17.16 5.12
C ALA A 112 8.96 -18.52 4.79
N LEU A 113 7.91 -18.90 5.51
CA LEU A 113 7.12 -20.09 5.19
C LEU A 113 6.44 -19.95 3.82
N GLY A 114 5.85 -18.78 3.53
CA GLY A 114 5.20 -18.49 2.25
C GLY A 114 6.15 -18.60 1.07
N TYR A 115 7.39 -18.10 1.22
CA TYR A 115 8.47 -18.27 0.25
C TYR A 115 8.75 -19.76 -0.03
N LEU A 116 8.92 -20.58 1.00
CA LEU A 116 9.17 -22.02 0.84
C LEU A 116 7.98 -22.75 0.19
N ILE A 117 6.77 -22.46 0.66
CA ILE A 117 5.52 -23.05 0.15
C ILE A 117 5.38 -22.78 -1.34
N LEU A 118 5.53 -21.51 -1.76
CA LEU A 118 5.36 -21.13 -3.14
C LEU A 118 6.43 -21.78 -4.03
N ARG A 119 7.69 -21.79 -3.59
CA ARG A 119 8.77 -22.45 -4.33
C ARG A 119 8.48 -23.91 -4.57
N ASN A 120 8.15 -24.66 -3.51
CA ASN A 120 7.86 -26.09 -3.61
C ASN A 120 6.68 -26.34 -4.55
N TRP A 121 5.61 -25.55 -4.44
CA TRP A 121 4.44 -25.68 -5.30
C TRP A 121 4.75 -25.41 -6.77
N LEU A 122 5.58 -24.40 -7.08
CA LEU A 122 6.00 -24.11 -8.45
C LEU A 122 6.90 -25.21 -9.02
N GLU A 123 7.82 -25.73 -8.21
CA GLU A 123 8.72 -26.82 -8.59
C GLU A 123 7.94 -28.13 -8.84
N GLU A 124 7.00 -28.49 -7.96
CA GLU A 124 6.16 -29.69 -8.09
C GLU A 124 5.19 -29.61 -9.27
N LYS A 125 4.44 -28.51 -9.39
CA LYS A 125 3.31 -28.42 -10.32
C LYS A 125 3.72 -28.02 -11.74
N PHE A 126 4.78 -27.22 -11.88
CA PHE A 126 5.20 -26.65 -13.17
C PHE A 126 6.62 -27.06 -13.58
N ALA A 127 7.25 -27.99 -12.85
CA ALA A 127 8.64 -28.40 -13.08
C ALA A 127 9.60 -27.20 -13.15
N ALA A 128 9.33 -26.17 -12.35
CA ALA A 128 10.13 -24.95 -12.31
C ALA A 128 11.58 -25.26 -11.91
N THR A 129 12.53 -24.57 -12.52
CA THR A 129 13.92 -24.62 -12.01
C THR A 129 14.00 -23.93 -10.64
N PRO A 130 14.89 -24.37 -9.73
CA PRO A 130 15.04 -23.76 -8.41
C PRO A 130 15.30 -22.24 -8.43
N ARG A 131 15.95 -21.75 -9.50
CA ARG A 131 16.24 -20.33 -9.67
C ARG A 131 15.01 -19.53 -10.11
N ALA A 132 14.17 -20.09 -10.97
CA ALA A 132 12.96 -19.43 -11.44
C ALA A 132 11.87 -19.41 -10.35
N SER A 133 11.68 -20.54 -9.65
CA SER A 133 10.76 -20.63 -8.50
C SER A 133 11.16 -19.64 -7.40
N ALA A 134 12.45 -19.58 -7.05
CA ALA A 134 12.97 -18.64 -6.05
C ALA A 134 12.70 -17.19 -6.42
N ALA A 135 12.96 -16.81 -7.69
CA ALA A 135 12.74 -15.45 -8.16
C ALA A 135 11.26 -15.01 -8.04
N LEU A 136 10.31 -15.90 -8.39
CA LEU A 136 8.88 -15.62 -8.23
C LEU A 136 8.41 -15.63 -6.77
N ALA A 137 9.11 -16.34 -5.89
CA ALA A 137 8.77 -16.39 -4.48
C ALA A 137 9.26 -15.18 -3.67
N VAL A 138 10.25 -14.42 -4.17
CA VAL A 138 10.79 -13.25 -3.45
C VAL A 138 9.73 -12.25 -2.99
N PRO A 139 8.77 -11.82 -3.84
CA PRO A 139 7.71 -10.90 -3.40
C PRO A 139 6.85 -11.43 -2.25
N VAL A 140 6.61 -12.74 -2.21
CA VAL A 140 5.90 -13.42 -1.11
C VAL A 140 6.79 -13.52 0.13
N GLY A 141 8.08 -13.78 -0.05
CA GLY A 141 9.02 -13.88 1.07
C GLY A 141 9.29 -12.54 1.77
N ALA A 142 9.27 -11.44 1.02
CA ALA A 142 9.76 -10.14 1.44
C ALA A 142 8.67 -9.11 1.76
N HIS A 143 7.39 -9.51 1.84
CA HIS A 143 6.29 -8.55 2.01
C HIS A 143 6.26 -7.85 3.39
N HIS A 144 7.02 -8.35 4.38
CA HIS A 144 7.29 -7.66 5.65
C HIS A 144 8.65 -6.92 5.66
N GLY A 145 9.15 -6.56 4.47
CA GLY A 145 10.36 -5.76 4.31
C GLY A 145 11.69 -6.52 4.43
N THR A 146 11.67 -7.80 4.80
CA THR A 146 12.88 -8.64 4.90
C THR A 146 12.73 -9.95 4.15
N LEU A 147 13.72 -10.32 3.34
CA LEU A 147 13.77 -11.62 2.68
C LEU A 147 14.51 -12.62 3.58
N PRO A 148 14.01 -13.85 3.76
CA PRO A 148 14.70 -14.85 4.56
C PRO A 148 16.06 -15.19 3.94
N ASN A 149 17.08 -15.27 4.79
CA ASN A 149 18.43 -15.66 4.37
C ASN A 149 18.57 -17.18 4.24
N SER A 150 19.65 -17.65 3.61
CA SER A 150 19.87 -19.08 3.36
C SER A 150 19.88 -19.94 4.63
N GLY A 151 20.39 -19.43 5.74
CA GLY A 151 20.45 -20.15 7.01
C GLY A 151 19.06 -20.31 7.66
N GLU A 152 18.26 -19.25 7.63
CA GLU A 152 16.84 -19.29 8.06
C GLU A 152 16.05 -20.30 7.24
N LEU A 153 16.18 -20.25 5.91
CA LEU A 153 15.51 -21.19 5.02
C LEU A 153 15.92 -22.64 5.29
N GLU A 154 17.20 -22.89 5.58
CA GLU A 154 17.67 -24.23 5.91
C GLU A 154 17.13 -24.72 7.24
N ALA A 155 17.14 -23.87 8.28
CA ALA A 155 16.55 -24.20 9.58
C ALA A 155 15.05 -24.56 9.45
N LEU A 156 14.31 -23.82 8.62
CA LEU A 156 12.89 -24.10 8.35
C LEU A 156 12.70 -25.44 7.62
N ARG A 157 13.58 -25.82 6.69
CA ARG A 157 13.51 -27.13 6.02
C ARG A 157 13.69 -28.30 6.99
N GLN A 158 14.44 -28.11 8.06
CA GLN A 158 14.62 -29.11 9.12
C GLN A 158 13.41 -29.22 10.06
N ARG A 159 12.40 -28.35 9.91
CA ARG A 159 11.15 -28.32 10.70
C ARG A 159 9.92 -28.46 9.81
N PRO A 160 9.72 -29.62 9.14
CA PRO A 160 8.55 -29.84 8.29
C PRO A 160 7.23 -29.77 9.05
N ASP A 161 7.25 -29.99 10.36
CA ASP A 161 6.10 -29.82 11.26
C ASP A 161 5.56 -28.38 11.25
N TYR A 162 6.39 -27.36 10.98
CA TYR A 162 5.92 -25.98 10.83
C TYR A 162 4.97 -25.79 9.64
N LEU A 163 5.10 -26.60 8.60
CA LEU A 163 4.18 -26.62 7.47
C LEU A 163 2.95 -27.49 7.75
N GLY A 164 2.96 -28.34 8.78
CA GLY A 164 1.87 -29.26 9.08
C GLY A 164 1.72 -30.40 8.07
N GLY A 165 0.79 -31.32 8.39
CA GLY A 165 0.56 -32.54 7.62
C GLY A 165 -0.25 -32.38 6.32
N PRO A 166 -0.71 -33.50 5.72
CA PRO A 166 -1.38 -33.51 4.42
C PRO A 166 -2.62 -32.60 4.31
N ALA A 167 -3.38 -32.44 5.39
CA ALA A 167 -4.55 -31.55 5.41
C ALA A 167 -4.17 -30.07 5.24
N TRP A 168 -3.06 -29.65 5.85
CA TRP A 168 -2.53 -28.29 5.68
C TRP A 168 -1.97 -28.08 4.27
N GLU A 169 -1.29 -29.09 3.73
CA GLU A 169 -0.81 -29.05 2.35
C GLU A 169 -1.96 -28.94 1.35
N GLN A 170 -3.02 -29.71 1.54
CA GLN A 170 -4.23 -29.63 0.73
C GLN A 170 -4.85 -28.23 0.80
N ALA A 171 -5.01 -27.66 2.00
CA ALA A 171 -5.57 -26.32 2.17
C ALA A 171 -4.73 -25.24 1.45
N ARG A 172 -3.39 -25.32 1.53
CA ARG A 172 -2.50 -24.44 0.77
C ARG A 172 -2.65 -24.59 -0.74
N LYS A 173 -2.71 -25.84 -1.24
CA LYS A 173 -2.92 -26.13 -2.66
C LYS A 173 -4.27 -25.60 -3.15
N GLU A 174 -5.33 -25.70 -2.34
CA GLU A 174 -6.65 -25.11 -2.64
C GLU A 174 -6.57 -23.58 -2.78
N ILE A 175 -5.95 -22.89 -1.83
CA ILE A 175 -5.78 -21.42 -1.87
C ILE A 175 -4.96 -21.00 -3.10
N LEU A 176 -3.78 -21.61 -3.30
CA LEU A 176 -2.90 -21.29 -4.43
C LEU A 176 -3.61 -21.54 -5.77
N ASN A 177 -4.30 -22.67 -5.92
CA ASN A 177 -5.04 -22.98 -7.13
C ASN A 177 -6.20 -21.99 -7.37
N HIS A 178 -6.93 -21.62 -6.32
CA HIS A 178 -8.03 -20.67 -6.40
C HIS A 178 -7.56 -19.31 -6.89
N ILE A 179 -6.55 -18.71 -6.24
CA ILE A 179 -6.03 -17.39 -6.62
C ILE A 179 -5.38 -17.44 -8.02
N THR A 180 -4.68 -18.53 -8.33
CA THR A 180 -4.10 -18.73 -9.67
C THR A 180 -5.18 -18.76 -10.77
N ALA A 181 -6.32 -19.40 -10.50
CA ALA A 181 -7.44 -19.43 -11.43
C ALA A 181 -8.18 -18.08 -11.49
N LEU A 182 -8.38 -17.43 -10.35
CA LEU A 182 -9.04 -16.13 -10.23
C LEU A 182 -8.34 -15.07 -11.08
N THR A 183 -7.01 -15.01 -11.04
CA THR A 183 -6.23 -14.02 -11.80
C THR A 183 -5.96 -14.45 -13.24
N GLY A 184 -6.13 -15.74 -13.57
CA GLY A 184 -5.73 -16.31 -14.85
C GLY A 184 -4.21 -16.53 -15.00
N ALA A 185 -3.47 -16.56 -13.88
CA ALA A 185 -2.04 -16.82 -13.86
C ALA A 185 -1.68 -18.24 -14.32
N ASP A 186 -2.61 -19.19 -14.24
CA ASP A 186 -2.45 -20.57 -14.74
C ASP A 186 -1.97 -20.61 -16.21
N LYS A 187 -2.47 -19.68 -17.03
CA LYS A 187 -2.15 -19.57 -18.45
C LYS A 187 -0.76 -18.99 -18.72
N ARG A 188 -0.12 -18.39 -17.71
CA ARG A 188 1.11 -17.58 -17.85
C ARG A 188 2.29 -18.11 -17.05
N LEU A 189 2.05 -18.90 -15.99
CA LEU A 189 3.10 -19.38 -15.08
C LEU A 189 4.24 -20.12 -15.81
N ASN A 190 3.93 -21.01 -16.77
CA ASN A 190 4.97 -21.70 -17.54
C ASN A 190 5.88 -20.72 -18.30
N ASP A 191 5.31 -19.66 -18.88
CA ASP A 191 6.07 -18.64 -19.60
C ASP A 191 6.95 -17.84 -18.63
N TRP A 192 6.42 -17.45 -17.47
CA TRP A 192 7.16 -16.71 -16.44
C TRP A 192 8.27 -17.55 -15.80
N LEU A 193 8.06 -18.86 -15.69
CA LEU A 193 9.03 -19.80 -15.12
C LEU A 193 10.13 -20.21 -16.09
N SER A 194 10.00 -19.88 -17.38
CA SER A 194 11.01 -20.16 -18.39
C SER A 194 12.36 -19.48 -18.10
N ARG A 195 12.33 -18.36 -17.38
CA ARG A 195 13.52 -17.61 -16.93
C ARG A 195 13.27 -16.97 -15.57
N PRO A 196 14.27 -16.88 -14.69
CA PRO A 196 14.11 -16.18 -13.42
C PRO A 196 13.75 -14.71 -13.63
N LEU A 197 12.76 -14.21 -12.89
CA LEU A 197 12.44 -12.79 -12.88
C LEU A 197 13.68 -11.96 -12.50
N PRO A 198 13.96 -10.81 -13.16
CA PRO A 198 15.05 -9.93 -12.77
C PRO A 198 14.87 -9.38 -11.36
N ALA A 199 15.97 -9.22 -10.61
CA ALA A 199 15.95 -8.72 -9.23
C ALA A 199 15.22 -7.37 -9.08
N THR A 200 15.35 -6.47 -10.06
CA THR A 200 14.61 -5.20 -10.10
C THR A 200 13.10 -5.43 -10.14
N VAL A 201 12.62 -6.39 -10.93
CA VAL A 201 11.18 -6.71 -11.02
C VAL A 201 10.71 -7.37 -9.74
N GLN A 202 11.53 -8.23 -9.13
CA GLN A 202 11.23 -8.83 -7.83
C GLN A 202 11.04 -7.75 -6.75
N ALA A 203 11.94 -6.76 -6.68
CA ALA A 203 11.85 -5.66 -5.71
C ALA A 203 10.61 -4.77 -5.94
N LEU A 204 10.31 -4.44 -7.20
CA LEU A 204 9.13 -3.65 -7.55
C LEU A 204 7.83 -4.40 -7.27
N ALA A 205 7.78 -5.70 -7.55
CA ALA A 205 6.65 -6.54 -7.24
C ALA A 205 6.45 -6.67 -5.73
N ALA A 206 7.52 -6.95 -4.96
CA ALA A 206 7.47 -6.99 -3.50
C ALA A 206 6.91 -5.68 -2.92
N SER A 207 7.44 -4.53 -3.37
CA SER A 207 6.98 -3.21 -2.92
C SER A 207 5.49 -2.97 -3.25
N THR A 208 5.02 -3.43 -4.41
CA THR A 208 3.60 -3.31 -4.77
C THR A 208 2.73 -4.21 -3.91
N VAL A 209 3.19 -5.45 -3.64
CA VAL A 209 2.51 -6.40 -2.76
C VAL A 209 2.35 -5.83 -1.35
N VAL A 210 3.39 -5.19 -0.79
CA VAL A 210 3.31 -4.52 0.51
C VAL A 210 2.21 -3.47 0.54
N VAL A 211 2.18 -2.58 -0.46
CA VAL A 211 1.13 -1.53 -0.53
C VAL A 211 -0.26 -2.14 -0.68
N ALA A 212 -0.39 -3.21 -1.48
CA ALA A 212 -1.67 -3.90 -1.65
C ALA A 212 -2.16 -4.55 -0.35
N ASP A 213 -1.26 -5.21 0.40
CA ASP A 213 -1.58 -5.83 1.68
C ASP A 213 -1.97 -4.80 2.75
N TRP A 214 -1.23 -3.68 2.85
CA TRP A 214 -1.57 -2.60 3.78
C TRP A 214 -2.97 -2.02 3.51
N LEU A 215 -3.30 -1.80 2.23
CA LEU A 215 -4.62 -1.29 1.85
C LEU A 215 -5.71 -2.32 2.13
N ALA A 216 -5.51 -3.58 1.76
CA ALA A 216 -6.46 -4.68 2.00
C ALA A 216 -6.67 -4.98 3.49
N SER A 217 -5.69 -4.64 4.33
CA SER A 217 -5.73 -4.83 5.78
C SER A 217 -6.42 -3.69 6.55
N ASP A 218 -6.82 -2.59 5.89
CA ASP A 218 -7.52 -1.49 6.56
C ASP A 218 -8.96 -1.90 6.90
N GLU A 219 -9.22 -2.19 8.18
CA GLU A 219 -10.54 -2.60 8.68
C GLU A 219 -11.65 -1.57 8.46
N GLY A 220 -11.31 -0.28 8.36
CA GLY A 220 -12.25 0.79 8.06
C GLY A 220 -12.75 0.76 6.61
N ARG A 221 -11.92 0.23 5.70
CA ARG A 221 -12.26 0.04 4.27
C ARG A 221 -12.75 -1.39 3.98
N PHE A 222 -12.17 -2.37 4.66
CA PHE A 222 -12.38 -3.80 4.49
C PHE A 222 -12.92 -4.41 5.79
N GLY A 223 -14.17 -4.07 6.13
CA GLY A 223 -14.80 -4.53 7.37
C GLY A 223 -14.90 -6.05 7.48
N TYR A 224 -14.96 -6.57 8.71
CA TYR A 224 -15.15 -7.98 8.98
C TYR A 224 -16.62 -8.42 8.83
N GLY A 225 -16.85 -9.61 8.27
CA GLY A 225 -18.19 -10.19 8.10
C GLY A 225 -18.57 -10.53 6.66
N ASP A 226 -19.87 -10.77 6.41
CA ASP A 226 -20.40 -11.06 5.07
C ASP A 226 -20.30 -9.82 4.17
N ARG A 227 -19.42 -9.92 3.17
CA ARG A 227 -19.15 -8.90 2.16
C ARG A 227 -19.52 -9.37 0.75
N SER A 228 -20.45 -10.31 0.63
CA SER A 228 -20.95 -10.83 -0.65
C SER A 228 -21.41 -9.74 -1.64
N ASN A 229 -21.75 -8.53 -1.15
CA ASN A 229 -22.16 -7.38 -1.96
C ASN A 229 -21.18 -6.18 -1.93
N CYS A 230 -19.97 -6.32 -1.38
CA CYS A 230 -18.98 -5.23 -1.39
C CYS A 230 -18.08 -5.33 -2.63
N GLU A 231 -18.36 -4.50 -3.62
CA GLU A 231 -17.46 -4.31 -4.76
C GLU A 231 -16.24 -3.49 -4.32
N ILE A 232 -15.04 -4.03 -4.58
CA ILE A 232 -13.77 -3.31 -4.34
C ILE A 232 -13.53 -2.42 -5.56
N ASN A 233 -13.55 -1.10 -5.35
CA ASN A 233 -13.33 -0.11 -6.40
C ASN A 233 -12.27 0.92 -5.99
N TRP A 234 -11.88 1.79 -6.92
CA TRP A 234 -10.84 2.78 -6.70
C TRP A 234 -11.22 3.79 -5.60
N GLU A 235 -12.48 4.19 -5.54
CA GLU A 235 -13.00 5.12 -4.54
C GLU A 235 -12.84 4.58 -3.11
N LEU A 236 -13.02 3.27 -2.92
CA LEU A 236 -12.85 2.60 -1.63
C LEU A 236 -11.42 2.73 -1.09
N LEU A 237 -10.40 2.69 -1.96
CA LEU A 237 -9.00 2.82 -1.54
C LEU A 237 -8.69 4.22 -1.01
N ALA A 238 -9.49 5.23 -1.40
CA ALA A 238 -9.34 6.63 -1.00
C ALA A 238 -7.91 7.18 -1.22
N LEU A 239 -7.22 6.66 -2.24
CA LEU A 239 -5.90 7.15 -2.62
C LEU A 239 -6.02 8.43 -3.45
N PRO A 240 -5.08 9.39 -3.29
CA PRO A 240 -5.00 10.54 -4.18
C PRO A 240 -4.74 10.07 -5.61
N THR A 241 -5.29 10.80 -6.58
CA THR A 241 -4.98 10.51 -7.98
C THR A 241 -3.49 10.80 -8.22
N PRO A 242 -2.72 9.86 -8.82
CA PRO A 242 -1.32 10.10 -9.09
C PRO A 242 -1.12 11.32 -9.99
N TRP A 243 0.01 11.99 -9.81
CA TRP A 243 0.40 13.07 -10.71
C TRP A 243 0.48 12.55 -12.16
N LYS A 244 -0.19 13.27 -13.07
CA LYS A 244 -0.15 13.02 -14.52
C LYS A 244 0.60 14.18 -15.17
N PRO A 245 1.90 14.03 -15.48
CA PRO A 245 2.68 15.11 -16.05
C PRO A 245 2.11 15.53 -17.41
N ILE A 246 1.85 16.82 -17.58
CA ILE A 246 1.49 17.43 -18.86
C ILE A 246 2.76 17.94 -19.52
N LYS A 247 2.80 17.95 -20.86
CA LYS A 247 3.97 18.41 -21.63
C LYS A 247 4.43 19.80 -21.14
N PRO A 248 5.62 19.92 -20.53
CA PRO A 248 6.11 21.22 -20.07
C PRO A 248 6.53 22.09 -21.27
N PRO A 249 6.52 23.43 -21.15
CA PRO A 249 7.09 24.30 -22.17
C PRO A 249 8.55 23.93 -22.46
N PRO A 250 8.95 23.83 -23.76
CA PRO A 250 10.33 23.49 -24.11
C PRO A 250 11.29 24.67 -23.90
N ASN A 251 10.79 25.90 -23.95
CA ASN A 251 11.58 27.10 -23.71
C ASN A 251 11.83 27.27 -22.20
N PRO A 252 13.09 27.40 -21.75
CA PRO A 252 13.43 27.56 -20.34
C PRO A 252 12.73 28.73 -19.65
N ARG A 253 12.62 29.88 -20.32
CA ARG A 253 11.98 31.08 -19.77
C ARG A 253 10.50 30.85 -19.51
N ASP A 254 9.81 30.29 -20.49
CA ASP A 254 8.37 30.02 -20.38
C ASP A 254 8.08 29.02 -19.25
N LEU A 255 8.85 27.93 -19.19
CA LEU A 255 8.70 26.91 -18.15
C LEU A 255 8.93 27.51 -16.75
N LEU A 256 10.03 28.22 -16.54
CA LEU A 256 10.37 28.78 -15.23
C LEU A 256 9.40 29.88 -14.80
N THR A 257 8.97 30.74 -15.74
CA THR A 257 7.97 31.78 -15.46
C THR A 257 6.64 31.17 -15.01
N GLN A 258 6.21 30.09 -15.66
CA GLN A 258 4.96 29.41 -15.28
C GLN A 258 5.07 28.66 -13.95
N ARG A 259 6.21 28.01 -13.67
CA ARG A 259 6.39 27.16 -12.50
C ARG A 259 6.85 27.91 -11.25
N PHE A 260 7.52 29.03 -11.45
CA PHE A 260 8.07 29.87 -10.39
C PHE A 260 7.74 31.34 -10.69
N PRO A 261 6.48 31.78 -10.50
CA PRO A 261 6.04 33.14 -10.84
C PRO A 261 6.86 34.24 -10.14
N ALA A 262 7.38 33.97 -8.95
CA ALA A 262 8.29 34.87 -8.23
C ALA A 262 9.59 35.18 -8.99
N LEU A 263 9.94 34.37 -10.00
CA LEU A 263 11.12 34.52 -10.84
C LEU A 263 10.79 35.09 -12.23
N ALA A 264 9.54 35.46 -12.51
CA ALA A 264 9.07 35.88 -13.84
C ALA A 264 9.81 37.11 -14.41
N GLU A 265 10.29 38.00 -13.52
CA GLU A 265 11.03 39.22 -13.91
C GLU A 265 12.52 38.96 -14.18
N TYR A 266 13.02 37.77 -13.87
CA TYR A 266 14.43 37.41 -14.02
C TYR A 266 14.65 36.53 -15.25
N GLU A 267 15.79 36.70 -15.91
CA GLU A 267 16.21 35.77 -16.98
C GLU A 267 16.67 34.42 -16.38
N PRO A 268 16.34 33.28 -17.01
CA PRO A 268 16.85 31.98 -16.60
C PRO A 268 18.38 31.97 -16.50
N THR A 269 18.90 31.43 -15.40
CA THR A 269 20.35 31.30 -15.25
C THR A 269 20.92 30.28 -16.25
N PRO A 270 22.22 30.35 -16.58
CA PRO A 270 22.87 29.33 -17.41
C PRO A 270 22.69 27.91 -16.86
N THR A 271 22.74 27.75 -15.54
CA THR A 271 22.52 26.47 -14.85
C THR A 271 21.11 25.94 -15.06
N GLN A 272 20.08 26.79 -14.91
CA GLN A 272 18.69 26.41 -15.15
C GLN A 272 18.45 26.02 -16.62
N THR A 273 18.96 26.82 -17.54
CA THR A 273 18.86 26.58 -18.99
C THR A 273 19.52 25.25 -19.37
N ALA A 274 20.73 24.99 -18.88
CA ALA A 274 21.46 23.77 -19.16
C ALA A 274 20.73 22.52 -18.63
N ALA A 275 20.18 22.57 -17.41
CA ALA A 275 19.42 21.46 -16.84
C ALA A 275 18.16 21.12 -17.66
N ILE A 276 17.41 22.15 -18.07
CA ILE A 276 16.20 21.99 -18.89
C ILE A 276 16.53 21.38 -20.26
N HIS A 277 17.57 21.89 -20.93
CA HIS A 277 18.02 21.34 -22.21
C HIS A 277 18.51 19.89 -22.08
N ALA A 278 19.27 19.57 -21.03
CA ALA A 278 19.73 18.21 -20.77
C ALA A 278 18.57 17.24 -20.54
N ALA A 279 17.56 17.66 -19.78
CA ALA A 279 16.36 16.87 -19.53
C ALA A 279 15.55 16.60 -20.81
N TRP A 280 15.45 17.57 -21.73
CA TRP A 280 14.81 17.37 -23.04
C TRP A 280 15.63 16.49 -23.99
N ALA A 281 16.96 16.61 -23.96
CA ALA A 281 17.85 15.88 -24.86
C ALA A 281 18.06 14.39 -24.48
N ALA A 282 17.79 14.01 -23.23
CA ALA A 282 18.07 12.66 -22.75
C ALA A 282 17.33 11.56 -23.54
N LYS A 283 18.01 10.55 -24.08
CA LYS A 283 17.34 9.47 -24.86
C LYS A 283 16.69 8.37 -24.00
N ARG A 284 17.11 8.28 -22.75
CA ARG A 284 16.67 7.32 -21.72
C ARG A 284 16.68 8.03 -20.35
N PRO A 285 16.03 7.48 -19.31
CA PRO A 285 16.09 8.06 -17.96
C PRO A 285 17.55 8.36 -17.53
N PRO A 286 17.92 9.63 -17.32
CA PRO A 286 19.30 10.02 -17.06
C PRO A 286 19.58 10.18 -15.55
N LEU A 287 20.87 10.11 -15.19
CA LEU A 287 21.38 10.78 -14.00
C LEU A 287 21.90 12.16 -14.44
N ILE A 288 21.34 13.24 -13.88
CA ILE A 288 21.78 14.62 -14.13
C ILE A 288 22.51 15.13 -12.90
N ILE A 289 23.75 15.57 -13.08
CA ILE A 289 24.58 16.18 -12.04
C ILE A 289 24.70 17.66 -12.35
N LEU A 290 24.28 18.53 -11.42
CA LEU A 290 24.33 19.98 -11.56
C LEU A 290 25.35 20.58 -10.59
N GLU A 291 26.49 21.01 -11.13
CA GLU A 291 27.55 21.67 -10.38
C GLU A 291 27.50 23.18 -10.65
N ALA A 292 27.13 23.94 -9.63
CA ALA A 292 27.05 25.40 -9.71
C ALA A 292 27.14 26.04 -8.32
N GLU A 293 27.48 27.31 -8.26
CA GLU A 293 27.57 28.09 -7.03
C GLU A 293 26.24 28.18 -6.28
N MET A 294 26.27 28.49 -4.98
CA MET A 294 25.06 28.76 -4.20
C MET A 294 24.31 29.97 -4.80
N GLY A 295 22.97 29.94 -4.78
CA GLY A 295 22.14 31.01 -5.35
C GLY A 295 21.93 30.95 -6.88
N SER A 296 22.57 30.03 -7.61
CA SER A 296 22.41 29.88 -9.08
C SER A 296 21.06 29.30 -9.56
N GLY A 297 20.10 29.08 -8.66
CA GLY A 297 18.80 28.50 -9.00
C GLY A 297 18.80 26.99 -9.24
N LYS A 298 19.74 26.24 -8.63
CA LYS A 298 19.83 24.76 -8.77
C LYS A 298 18.55 24.02 -8.39
N THR A 299 17.83 24.54 -7.41
CA THR A 299 16.57 23.94 -6.95
C THR A 299 15.52 23.97 -8.05
N GLU A 300 15.25 25.14 -8.61
CA GLU A 300 14.32 25.33 -9.73
C GLU A 300 14.75 24.53 -10.96
N ALA A 301 16.05 24.52 -11.25
CA ALA A 301 16.63 23.71 -12.32
C ALA A 301 16.32 22.22 -12.14
N GLY A 302 16.47 21.71 -10.91
CA GLY A 302 16.18 20.32 -10.56
C GLY A 302 14.69 19.97 -10.65
N LEU A 303 13.82 20.83 -10.14
CA LEU A 303 12.36 20.64 -10.20
C LEU A 303 11.83 20.70 -11.65
N ALA A 304 12.29 21.69 -12.43
CA ALA A 304 11.95 21.80 -13.85
C ALA A 304 12.44 20.57 -14.64
N ALA A 305 13.67 20.12 -14.38
CA ALA A 305 14.19 18.89 -14.97
C ALA A 305 13.35 17.67 -14.56
N ALA A 306 12.97 17.55 -13.28
CA ALA A 306 12.12 16.46 -12.79
C ALA A 306 10.76 16.43 -13.50
N GLU A 307 10.12 17.58 -13.73
CA GLU A 307 8.88 17.69 -14.50
C GLU A 307 9.02 17.17 -15.93
N ILE A 308 10.09 17.60 -16.61
CA ILE A 308 10.39 17.16 -17.98
C ILE A 308 10.63 15.64 -18.01
N LEU A 309 11.44 15.11 -17.08
CA LEU A 309 11.72 13.69 -16.99
C LEU A 309 10.46 12.88 -16.68
N ALA A 310 9.59 13.39 -15.81
CA ALA A 310 8.32 12.77 -15.47
C ALA A 310 7.41 12.65 -16.71
N TYR A 311 7.26 13.72 -17.47
CA TYR A 311 6.52 13.71 -18.74
C TYR A 311 7.14 12.77 -19.77
N ARG A 312 8.46 12.81 -19.95
CA ARG A 312 9.13 12.06 -21.03
C ARG A 312 9.23 10.56 -20.76
N PHE A 313 9.33 10.16 -19.50
CA PHE A 313 9.60 8.78 -19.11
C PHE A 313 8.47 8.14 -18.28
N GLY A 314 7.33 8.82 -18.14
CA GLY A 314 6.16 8.28 -17.46
C GLY A 314 6.37 8.08 -15.96
N MET A 315 7.09 8.99 -15.32
CA MET A 315 7.25 9.03 -13.86
C MET A 315 6.13 9.87 -13.26
N GLN A 316 5.67 9.54 -12.05
CA GLN A 316 4.48 10.15 -11.45
C GLN A 316 4.72 10.68 -10.03
N GLY A 317 5.98 10.88 -9.64
CA GLY A 317 6.34 11.39 -8.32
C GLY A 317 7.77 11.92 -8.27
N VAL A 318 8.05 12.75 -7.27
CA VAL A 318 9.38 13.31 -6.99
C VAL A 318 9.71 13.05 -5.53
N PHE A 319 10.91 12.52 -5.28
CA PHE A 319 11.49 12.43 -3.93
C PHE A 319 12.62 13.45 -3.82
N MET A 320 12.46 14.44 -2.94
CA MET A 320 13.49 15.45 -2.69
C MET A 320 14.29 15.09 -1.45
N ALA A 321 15.50 14.56 -1.66
CA ALA A 321 16.43 14.23 -0.58
C ALA A 321 17.21 15.47 -0.14
N LEU A 322 17.15 15.81 1.15
CA LEU A 322 17.79 16.99 1.73
C LEU A 322 18.70 16.61 2.89
N PRO A 323 19.80 17.34 3.13
CA PRO A 323 20.84 16.93 4.07
C PRO A 323 20.43 17.09 5.55
N THR A 324 19.53 18.01 5.87
CA THR A 324 19.11 18.30 7.26
C THR A 324 17.62 18.65 7.37
N MET A 325 17.04 18.55 8.57
CA MET A 325 15.64 18.91 8.82
C MET A 325 15.35 20.39 8.52
N ALA A 326 16.24 21.31 8.95
CA ALA A 326 16.04 22.75 8.73
C ALA A 326 16.00 23.11 7.24
N THR A 327 16.76 22.40 6.41
CA THR A 327 16.68 22.55 4.96
C THR A 327 15.41 21.96 4.37
N SER A 328 14.83 20.92 5.00
CA SER A 328 13.56 20.33 4.58
C SER A 328 12.38 21.26 4.81
N ASP A 329 12.29 21.93 5.96
CA ASP A 329 11.21 22.87 6.25
C ASP A 329 11.23 24.07 5.28
N ALA A 330 12.40 24.66 5.05
CA ALA A 330 12.56 25.76 4.09
C ALA A 330 12.28 25.34 2.63
N MET A 331 12.53 24.07 2.29
CA MET A 331 12.27 23.52 0.97
C MET A 331 10.82 23.10 0.77
N PHE A 332 10.10 22.75 1.83
CA PHE A 332 8.72 22.30 1.76
C PHE A 332 7.82 23.35 1.11
N GLY A 333 7.85 24.60 1.58
CA GLY A 333 7.06 25.69 0.99
C GLY A 333 7.42 25.95 -0.47
N ARG A 334 8.70 25.81 -0.85
CA ARG A 334 9.13 25.97 -2.26
C ARG A 334 8.62 24.85 -3.16
N VAL A 335 8.65 23.60 -2.68
CA VAL A 335 8.11 22.45 -3.42
C VAL A 335 6.59 22.54 -3.49
N ARG A 336 5.92 22.97 -2.42
CA ARG A 336 4.48 23.23 -2.42
C ARG A 336 4.08 24.27 -3.46
N ALA A 337 4.75 25.42 -3.47
CA ALA A 337 4.50 26.47 -4.45
C ALA A 337 4.73 26.00 -5.90
N TRP A 338 5.70 25.11 -6.12
CA TRP A 338 5.91 24.46 -7.41
C TRP A 338 4.78 23.48 -7.75
N ILE A 339 4.31 22.67 -6.79
CA ILE A 339 3.19 21.76 -6.97
C ILE A 339 1.91 22.53 -7.33
N ASP A 340 1.65 23.65 -6.64
CA ASP A 340 0.49 24.52 -6.88
C ASP A 340 0.54 25.20 -8.26
N SER A 341 1.71 25.29 -8.88
CA SER A 341 1.91 25.84 -10.23
C SER A 341 1.96 24.77 -11.34
N LEU A 342 1.91 23.49 -10.98
CA LEU A 342 1.83 22.40 -11.95
C LEU A 342 0.44 22.39 -12.62
N PRO A 343 0.38 22.14 -13.93
CA PRO A 343 -0.89 22.04 -14.64
C PRO A 343 -1.61 20.73 -14.27
N GLY A 344 -2.92 20.82 -14.04
CA GLY A 344 -3.79 19.68 -13.78
C GLY A 344 -4.79 19.94 -12.65
N ASN A 345 -5.88 19.15 -12.63
CA ASN A 345 -6.85 19.16 -11.53
C ASN A 345 -6.61 17.92 -10.66
N GLY A 346 -6.27 18.12 -9.40
CA GLY A 346 -6.17 17.02 -8.44
C GLY A 346 -5.43 17.43 -7.16
N ALA A 347 -5.87 16.91 -6.02
CA ALA A 347 -5.10 16.99 -4.79
C ALA A 347 -3.83 16.13 -4.96
N LEU A 348 -2.69 16.79 -5.17
CA LEU A 348 -1.40 16.12 -5.17
C LEU A 348 -0.99 15.88 -3.71
N SER A 349 -0.72 14.63 -3.35
CA SER A 349 -0.23 14.31 -2.02
C SER A 349 1.23 14.73 -1.89
N MET A 350 1.52 15.49 -0.84
CA MET A 350 2.87 15.88 -0.46
C MET A 350 3.12 15.37 0.95
N PHE A 351 4.19 14.58 1.11
CA PHE A 351 4.56 13.98 2.39
C PHE A 351 5.94 14.49 2.83
N LEU A 352 6.03 15.00 4.05
CA LEU A 352 7.28 15.44 4.65
C LEU A 352 7.86 14.30 5.50
N ALA A 353 8.84 13.58 4.96
CA ALA A 353 9.40 12.38 5.59
C ALA A 353 10.59 12.70 6.51
N HIS A 354 10.35 13.23 7.72
CA HIS A 354 11.36 13.25 8.80
C HIS A 354 10.75 13.16 10.19
N ALA A 355 11.55 12.75 11.18
CA ALA A 355 11.13 12.44 12.56
C ALA A 355 10.46 13.59 13.35
N LYS A 356 10.31 14.78 12.76
CA LYS A 356 9.66 15.96 13.34
C LYS A 356 8.66 16.64 12.40
N ALA A 357 8.25 15.98 11.32
CA ALA A 357 7.35 16.55 10.31
C ALA A 357 6.01 17.04 10.91
N GLY A 358 5.52 16.38 11.96
CA GLY A 358 4.34 16.81 12.71
C GLY A 358 4.48 18.13 13.49
N LEU A 359 5.64 18.79 13.49
CA LEU A 359 5.84 20.13 14.07
C LEU A 359 5.84 21.24 13.00
N ASN A 360 5.67 20.90 11.72
CA ASN A 360 5.59 21.87 10.64
C ASN A 360 4.12 22.25 10.40
N ASP A 361 3.79 23.53 10.64
CA ASP A 361 2.42 24.04 10.55
C ASP A 361 1.83 23.92 9.12
N GLU A 362 2.66 24.04 8.07
CA GLU A 362 2.23 23.88 6.68
C GLU A 362 1.92 22.41 6.32
N TYR A 363 2.60 21.47 6.99
CA TYR A 363 2.37 20.03 6.85
C TYR A 363 1.14 19.57 7.63
N GLN A 364 0.94 20.09 8.85
CA GLN A 364 -0.28 19.87 9.63
C GLN A 364 -1.54 20.32 8.88
N GLY A 365 -1.46 21.45 8.15
CA GLY A 365 -2.56 21.95 7.32
C GLY A 365 -2.89 21.13 6.07
N LEU A 366 -2.11 20.09 5.75
CA LEU A 366 -2.35 19.14 4.65
C LEU A 366 -2.87 17.78 5.14
N ALA A 367 -2.87 17.53 6.45
CA ALA A 367 -3.37 16.30 7.03
C ALA A 367 -4.90 16.36 7.15
N ASP A 368 -5.61 15.69 6.24
CA ASP A 368 -6.95 15.19 6.53
C ASP A 368 -6.84 14.15 7.66
N ASP A 369 -7.82 14.08 8.57
CA ASP A 369 -7.91 13.16 9.74
C ASP A 369 -7.88 11.63 9.40
N ARG A 370 -7.51 11.26 8.17
CA ARG A 370 -7.35 9.89 7.69
C ARG A 370 -5.90 9.47 7.82
N TRP A 371 -5.51 9.20 9.06
CA TRP A 371 -4.20 8.67 9.42
C TRP A 371 -3.96 7.33 8.73
N ILE A 372 -2.75 7.14 8.18
CA ILE A 372 -2.17 5.80 8.06
C ILE A 372 -1.92 5.38 9.51
N THR A 373 -2.83 4.58 10.07
CA THR A 373 -2.57 3.86 11.32
C THR A 373 -1.30 3.05 11.16
N GLU A 374 -0.50 3.02 12.22
CA GLU A 374 0.81 2.37 12.29
C GLU A 374 0.87 1.06 11.49
N VAL A 375 1.95 0.88 10.74
CA VAL A 375 2.30 -0.41 10.14
C VAL A 375 2.57 -1.36 11.29
N HIS A 376 1.55 -2.08 11.73
CA HIS A 376 1.71 -3.15 12.70
C HIS A 376 2.23 -4.37 11.96
N ASP A 377 3.46 -4.76 12.26
CA ASP A 377 3.83 -6.16 12.15
C ASP A 377 3.00 -6.89 13.20
N ASP A 378 2.14 -7.83 12.79
CA ASP A 378 1.42 -8.76 13.69
C ASP A 378 2.40 -9.59 14.56
N ASP A 379 3.71 -9.42 14.37
CA ASP A 379 4.79 -10.12 15.03
C ASP A 379 5.42 -9.36 16.23
N ASP A 380 5.12 -8.07 16.44
CA ASP A 380 5.70 -7.27 17.53
C ASP A 380 4.64 -6.57 18.42
N PRO A 381 4.38 -7.02 19.66
CA PRO A 381 3.76 -6.15 20.65
C PRO A 381 4.73 -4.99 20.98
N PRO A 382 4.22 -3.76 21.22
CA PRO A 382 5.05 -2.58 21.42
C PRO A 382 6.06 -2.80 22.55
N GLN A 383 7.35 -2.85 22.21
CA GLN A 383 8.40 -2.93 23.21
C GLN A 383 8.56 -1.55 23.89
N PRO A 384 8.40 -1.45 25.23
CA PRO A 384 8.82 -0.26 25.93
C PRO A 384 10.35 -0.13 25.80
N CYS A 385 10.80 0.97 25.20
CA CYS A 385 12.20 1.34 25.09
C CYS A 385 12.88 1.30 26.48
N ALA A 386 13.76 0.30 26.70
CA ALA A 386 14.51 0.13 27.95
C ALA A 386 15.42 1.33 28.29
N ARG A 387 15.67 2.24 27.33
CA ARG A 387 16.41 3.50 27.54
C ARG A 387 15.56 4.64 28.11
N CYS A 388 14.22 4.56 28.03
CA CYS A 388 13.33 5.59 28.57
C CYS A 388 12.93 5.34 30.04
N SER A 389 12.96 4.09 30.51
CA SER A 389 12.62 3.75 31.90
C SER A 389 13.68 4.21 32.92
N GLN A 390 14.91 4.49 32.49
CA GLN A 390 15.99 4.96 33.37
C GLN A 390 16.07 6.49 33.52
N ARG A 391 15.24 7.28 32.81
CA ARG A 391 15.23 8.75 32.91
C ARG A 391 14.05 9.35 33.66
N LEU A 392 13.13 8.52 34.19
CA LEU A 392 11.96 9.00 34.92
C LEU A 392 12.12 9.05 36.45
N ASP A 393 13.29 8.71 36.98
CA ASP A 393 13.57 8.72 38.43
C ASP A 393 14.18 10.02 38.97
N GLN A 394 14.25 11.09 38.17
CA GLN A 394 14.64 12.42 38.67
C GLN A 394 13.49 13.42 38.46
N GLY A 395 12.86 13.75 39.59
CA GLY A 395 11.60 14.46 39.66
C GLY A 395 11.58 15.81 38.95
N THR A 396 10.43 16.10 38.33
CA THR A 396 9.92 17.46 38.06
C THR A 396 8.41 17.37 37.72
N PRO A 397 7.63 18.44 37.92
CA PRO A 397 6.25 18.34 38.39
C PRO A 397 5.20 18.09 37.29
N LYS A 398 4.12 17.38 37.69
CA LYS A 398 2.92 17.07 36.90
C LYS A 398 2.36 18.31 36.17
N ARG A 399 2.43 18.33 34.84
CA ARG A 399 1.63 19.25 34.02
C ARG A 399 0.19 18.73 33.94
N ARG A 400 -0.75 19.51 34.47
CA ARG A 400 -2.20 19.35 34.26
C ARG A 400 -2.52 19.50 32.77
N THR A 401 -3.05 18.48 32.15
CA THR A 401 -3.72 18.57 30.85
C THR A 401 -5.05 19.30 31.03
N ARG A 402 -5.17 20.50 30.46
CA ARG A 402 -6.44 21.19 30.28
C ARG A 402 -7.18 20.52 29.13
N THR A 403 -8.31 19.90 29.41
CA THR A 403 -9.31 19.50 28.42
C THR A 403 -9.96 20.75 27.83
N PHE A 404 -9.78 20.98 26.53
CA PHE A 404 -10.60 21.92 25.77
C PHE A 404 -11.63 21.12 24.97
N ARG A 405 -12.91 21.24 25.34
CA ARG A 405 -14.05 20.77 24.55
C ARG A 405 -14.32 21.79 23.44
N SER A 406 -14.31 21.38 22.18
CA SER A 406 -14.96 22.12 21.10
C SER A 406 -15.91 21.21 20.31
N ARG A 407 -17.20 21.43 20.60
CA ARG A 407 -18.42 21.31 19.79
C ARG A 407 -18.41 20.39 18.55
N ASN A 408 -19.23 19.35 18.67
CA ASN A 408 -19.81 18.52 17.62
C ASN A 408 -20.24 19.31 16.37
N TYR A 409 -19.78 18.87 15.21
CA TYR A 409 -20.59 18.88 13.98
C TYR A 409 -20.94 17.43 13.65
N ARG A 410 -22.25 17.16 13.54
CA ARG A 410 -22.78 15.90 13.03
C ARG A 410 -22.45 15.81 11.54
N SER A 411 -21.74 14.79 11.11
CA SER A 411 -21.74 14.34 9.72
C SER A 411 -22.59 13.07 9.63
N ASP A 412 -23.59 13.13 8.76
CA ASP A 412 -24.62 12.12 8.59
C ASP A 412 -24.05 10.74 8.21
N THR A 413 -24.58 9.72 8.86
CA THR A 413 -24.29 8.32 8.57
C THR A 413 -24.94 7.94 7.24
N PHE A 414 -24.13 7.49 6.28
CA PHE A 414 -24.60 6.82 5.06
C PHE A 414 -25.32 5.53 5.45
N ARG A 415 -26.66 5.53 5.39
CA ARG A 415 -27.49 4.32 5.38
C ARG A 415 -27.81 3.94 3.93
N CYS A 416 -27.40 2.75 3.53
CA CYS A 416 -27.81 2.12 2.28
C CYS A 416 -29.32 1.78 2.34
N PRO A 417 -30.13 2.05 1.29
CA PRO A 417 -31.58 1.91 1.38
C PRO A 417 -32.04 0.46 1.25
N ALA A 418 -32.61 -0.09 2.32
CA ALA A 418 -33.36 -1.34 2.27
C ALA A 418 -34.73 -1.10 1.62
N LYS A 419 -35.07 -1.93 0.63
CA LYS A 419 -36.39 -1.99 -0.02
C LYS A 419 -37.49 -2.23 1.03
N GLN A 420 -38.37 -1.24 1.22
CA GLN A 420 -39.61 -1.43 2.00
C GLN A 420 -40.74 -1.85 1.08
N THR A 421 -41.30 -3.00 1.39
CA THR A 421 -42.56 -3.54 0.88
C THR A 421 -43.73 -2.71 1.40
N LEU A 422 -44.59 -2.27 0.46
CA LEU A 422 -45.84 -1.56 0.73
C LEU A 422 -46.87 -2.50 1.37
N SER A 423 -47.40 -2.14 2.54
CA SER A 423 -48.72 -2.58 2.99
C SER A 423 -49.43 -1.50 3.81
N THR A 424 -50.50 -0.99 3.19
CA THR A 424 -51.77 -0.51 3.73
C THR A 424 -51.87 -0.04 5.19
N LYS A 425 -52.26 1.24 5.38
CA LYS A 425 -53.59 1.64 5.89
C LYS A 425 -53.64 3.14 6.22
N THR A 426 -54.48 3.85 5.48
CA THR A 426 -55.18 5.09 5.90
C THR A 426 -56.09 4.82 7.12
N PRO A 427 -56.35 5.81 8.00
CA PRO A 427 -57.41 6.78 7.70
C PRO A 427 -57.19 8.24 8.18
N ARG A 428 -57.60 9.14 7.27
CA ARG A 428 -58.50 10.29 7.44
C ARG A 428 -58.30 11.33 8.57
N THR A 429 -58.17 12.57 8.06
CA THR A 429 -58.86 13.83 8.43
C THR A 429 -58.49 14.54 9.73
N CYS A 430 -57.95 15.76 9.60
CA CYS A 430 -58.71 17.00 9.83
C CYS A 430 -58.04 18.21 9.14
N ARG A 431 -58.89 19.11 8.64
CA ARG A 431 -58.59 20.36 7.93
C ARG A 431 -58.41 21.52 8.93
N GLU A 432 -58.01 22.67 8.36
CA GLU A 432 -58.13 24.06 8.83
C GLU A 432 -57.00 24.58 9.72
N SER A 433 -56.56 25.83 9.68
CA SER A 433 -56.56 26.89 8.67
C SER A 433 -55.75 28.06 9.28
N SER A 434 -55.21 28.92 8.42
CA SER A 434 -55.00 30.37 8.63
C SER A 434 -53.91 30.91 9.58
N SER A 435 -52.93 31.54 8.93
CA SER A 435 -52.62 33.00 9.00
C SER A 435 -51.61 33.57 10.01
N ASN A 436 -50.89 34.55 9.46
CA ASN A 436 -50.12 35.66 10.08
C ASN A 436 -48.78 35.32 10.77
N ARG A 437 -47.74 36.16 10.75
CA ARG A 437 -47.20 37.31 9.96
C ARG A 437 -46.08 37.87 10.88
N ARG A 438 -45.05 38.51 10.30
CA ARG A 438 -43.94 39.30 10.95
C ARG A 438 -42.80 38.40 11.50
N GLY A 439 -41.52 38.44 11.09
CA GLY A 439 -40.63 39.48 10.55
C GLY A 439 -39.95 40.27 11.69
N PRO A 440 -38.71 40.79 11.58
CA PRO A 440 -37.58 40.45 10.70
C PRO A 440 -36.22 40.34 11.44
N CYS A 441 -35.19 40.10 10.64
CA CYS A 441 -33.75 40.08 10.91
C CYS A 441 -33.17 41.27 11.68
N CYS A 442 -32.17 40.97 12.52
CA CYS A 442 -30.87 41.61 12.53
C CYS A 442 -29.79 40.53 12.41
#